data_AF-A0A9D7CVG7-F1
#
_entry.id   AF-A0A9D7CVG7-F1
#
_cell.length_a   1.000
_cell.length_b   1.000
_cell.length_c   1.000
_cell.angle_alpha   90.00
_cell.angle_beta   90.00
_cell.angle_gamma   90.00
#
_symmetry.space_group_name_H-M   'P 1'
#
loop_
_entity.id
_entity.type
_entity.pdbx_description
1 polymer ?
#
loop_
_entity_poly.entity_id
_entity_poly.type
_entity_poly.pdbx_seq_one_letter_code
_entity_poly.pdbx_strand_id
1 'polypeptide(L)'
;MASGNTLPSYDDDDVPTANGLPSGRAASPVASAPAGPDDSAARPKSVSVVRLKVSVPDEATAACLASLAEHQLRLTESLRWGRAVLAELPRDVSTRAAGATVGARLADATAVRDALNELNRAIYEHLEAIGFEIVSPQSPLVAMLQAVHGWLWTVLYELVALIDELHRLEADWTAFRERLNRAKAWLPRARVDEVRDFIALCDDLPARMELNGAFDELVFALCLLEGNLEHRFG
;
A
#
# COMPACT_ATOMS: atom_id res chain seq x y z
N MET A 1 -3.24 -47.49 3.31
CA MET A 1 -2.27 -46.94 4.27
C MET A 1 -2.65 -45.49 4.49
N ALA A 2 -3.27 -45.22 5.63
CA ALA A 2 -3.79 -43.91 6.02
C ALA A 2 -2.78 -43.27 6.97
N SER A 3 -2.36 -42.03 6.69
CA SER A 3 -1.51 -41.24 7.59
C SER A 3 -2.34 -40.15 8.23
N GLY A 4 -2.43 -40.21 9.55
CA GLY A 4 -3.21 -39.32 10.40
C GLY A 4 -2.56 -37.96 10.59
N ASN A 5 -3.40 -36.93 10.56
CA ASN A 5 -3.12 -35.58 11.05
C ASN A 5 -3.47 -35.53 12.54
N THR A 6 -2.54 -35.05 13.37
CA THR A 6 -2.80 -34.72 14.77
C THR A 6 -2.34 -33.29 15.02
N LEU A 7 -3.29 -32.38 15.24
CA LEU A 7 -3.09 -31.06 15.83
C LEU A 7 -3.25 -31.18 17.36
N PRO A 8 -2.52 -30.42 18.19
CA PRO A 8 -2.86 -30.28 19.60
C PRO A 8 -3.91 -29.19 19.82
N SER A 9 -4.98 -29.60 20.51
CA SER A 9 -5.99 -28.78 21.19
C SER A 9 -5.36 -28.01 22.35
N TYR A 10 -5.80 -26.76 22.57
CA TYR A 10 -5.69 -26.10 23.86
C TYR A 10 -7.08 -25.62 24.27
N ASP A 11 -7.65 -26.34 25.23
CA ASP A 11 -8.87 -26.01 25.95
C ASP A 11 -8.63 -24.90 26.99
N ASP A 12 -9.68 -24.10 27.15
CA ASP A 12 -10.01 -23.26 28.31
C ASP A 12 -9.84 -24.00 29.64
N ASP A 13 -9.38 -23.29 30.68
CA ASP A 13 -10.19 -23.05 31.89
C ASP A 13 -9.39 -22.30 32.99
N ASP A 14 -10.16 -21.47 33.70
CA ASP A 14 -10.13 -21.21 35.15
C ASP A 14 -9.45 -19.96 35.79
N VAL A 15 -10.34 -19.08 36.31
CA VAL A 15 -10.48 -18.62 37.73
C VAL A 15 -9.85 -17.25 38.14
N PRO A 16 -10.45 -16.43 39.05
CA PRO A 16 -11.87 -16.08 39.32
C PRO A 16 -12.10 -14.56 39.64
N THR A 17 -13.37 -14.18 39.85
CA THR A 17 -13.81 -12.91 40.46
C THR A 17 -13.83 -12.99 42.00
N ALA A 18 -13.48 -11.90 42.71
CA ALA A 18 -13.88 -11.71 44.12
C ALA A 18 -14.02 -10.22 44.50
N ASN A 19 -15.19 -9.87 45.03
CA ASN A 19 -15.58 -8.59 45.64
C ASN A 19 -15.06 -8.44 47.09
N GLY A 20 -14.89 -7.20 47.56
CA GLY A 20 -14.70 -6.89 49.00
C GLY A 20 -14.60 -5.39 49.35
N LEU A 21 -15.72 -4.81 49.82
CA LEU A 21 -15.98 -3.48 50.43
C LEU A 21 -15.31 -3.29 51.84
N PRO A 22 -15.53 -2.22 52.67
CA PRO A 22 -16.11 -0.85 52.51
C PRO A 22 -15.39 0.31 53.31
N SER A 23 -15.98 1.51 53.24
CA SER A 23 -16.22 2.48 54.36
C SER A 23 -15.20 3.56 54.75
N GLY A 24 -15.60 4.82 54.56
CA GLY A 24 -15.85 5.71 55.72
C GLY A 24 -15.28 7.14 55.69
N ARG A 25 -16.22 8.12 55.67
CA ARG A 25 -16.37 9.24 56.63
C ARG A 25 -16.24 10.68 56.08
N ALA A 26 -17.09 11.53 56.65
CA ALA A 26 -17.59 12.81 56.17
C ALA A 26 -16.93 14.06 56.79
N ALA A 27 -17.23 15.19 56.15
CA ALA A 27 -17.48 16.56 56.68
C ALA A 27 -16.29 17.52 56.97
N SER A 28 -16.42 18.73 56.37
CA SER A 28 -15.67 19.99 56.57
C SER A 28 -15.93 20.65 57.96
N PRO A 29 -15.22 21.74 58.37
CA PRO A 29 -15.66 23.11 57.97
C PRO A 29 -14.59 24.25 57.90
N VAL A 30 -14.91 25.27 57.06
CA VAL A 30 -14.85 26.75 57.18
C VAL A 30 -13.70 27.49 57.91
N ALA A 31 -13.08 28.48 57.23
CA ALA A 31 -12.88 29.87 57.71
C ALA A 31 -12.45 30.85 56.60
N SER A 32 -12.88 32.11 56.72
CA SER A 32 -13.00 33.17 55.71
C SER A 32 -11.74 34.05 55.48
N ALA A 33 -11.80 34.82 54.38
CA ALA A 33 -10.83 35.82 53.86
C ALA A 33 -10.56 37.04 54.79
N PRO A 34 -9.59 37.93 54.44
CA PRO A 34 -9.96 39.14 53.68
C PRO A 34 -8.94 39.58 52.60
N ALA A 35 -9.36 40.57 51.80
CA ALA A 35 -8.81 41.00 50.51
C ALA A 35 -7.92 42.27 50.56
N GLY A 36 -7.04 42.38 49.54
CA GLY A 36 -6.53 43.63 48.93
C GLY A 36 -4.99 43.78 48.91
N PRO A 37 -4.39 44.59 48.01
CA PRO A 37 -4.79 45.05 46.67
C PRO A 37 -3.77 44.66 45.56
N ASP A 38 -4.07 45.07 44.32
CA ASP A 38 -3.38 44.85 43.04
C ASP A 38 -1.84 44.74 43.05
N ASP A 39 -1.34 43.70 42.37
CA ASP A 39 -0.18 43.87 41.49
C ASP A 39 -0.36 43.02 40.22
N SER A 40 -0.50 43.72 39.10
CA SER A 40 -0.71 43.17 37.76
C SER A 40 0.56 42.47 37.26
N ALA A 41 0.78 41.23 37.72
CA ALA A 41 1.70 40.32 37.06
C ALA A 41 0.95 39.63 35.90
N ALA A 42 1.24 40.08 34.67
CA ALA A 42 0.76 39.48 33.44
C ALA A 42 0.94 37.95 33.47
N ARG A 43 -0.15 37.22 33.70
CA ARG A 43 -0.18 35.77 33.52
C ARG A 43 0.19 35.48 32.08
N PRO A 44 1.22 34.66 31.79
CA PRO A 44 1.37 34.13 30.45
C PRO A 44 0.09 33.37 30.12
N LYS A 45 -0.60 33.79 29.06
CA LYS A 45 -1.72 33.03 28.49
C LYS A 45 -1.18 31.63 28.27
N SER A 46 -1.67 30.68 29.06
CA SER A 46 -1.43 29.27 28.85
C SER A 46 -1.92 28.97 27.45
N VAL A 47 -0.97 28.85 26.52
CA VAL A 47 -1.21 28.33 25.19
C VAL A 47 -1.81 26.96 25.43
N SER A 48 -3.10 26.82 25.16
CA SER A 48 -3.73 25.51 25.05
C SER A 48 -2.94 24.78 23.98
N VAL A 49 -2.05 23.89 24.43
CA VAL A 49 -1.47 22.88 23.55
C VAL A 49 -2.69 22.11 23.05
N VAL A 50 -3.14 22.47 21.85
CA VAL A 50 -4.01 21.61 21.05
C VAL A 50 -3.18 20.35 20.91
N ARG A 51 -3.46 19.37 21.77
CA ARG A 51 -2.99 18.01 21.55
C ARG A 51 -3.62 17.64 20.22
N LEU A 52 -2.86 17.79 19.14
CA LEU A 52 -3.10 17.02 17.93
C LEU A 52 -3.30 15.59 18.44
N LYS A 53 -4.52 15.07 18.31
CA LYS A 53 -4.76 13.65 18.40
C LYS A 53 -4.04 13.09 17.18
N VAL A 54 -2.74 12.81 17.33
CA VAL A 54 -2.03 11.90 16.46
C VAL A 54 -2.76 10.59 16.66
N SER A 55 -3.72 10.32 15.79
CA SER A 55 -4.47 9.08 15.81
C SER A 55 -3.47 8.03 15.36
N VAL A 56 -3.09 7.14 16.26
CA VAL A 56 -2.18 6.05 15.91
C VAL A 56 -3.00 5.08 15.07
N PRO A 57 -2.51 4.66 13.88
CA PRO A 57 -3.18 3.63 13.10
C PRO A 57 -3.38 2.39 13.96
N ASP A 58 -4.50 1.69 13.78
CA ASP A 58 -4.66 0.39 14.40
C ASP A 58 -3.61 -0.60 13.87
N GLU A 59 -3.41 -1.70 14.61
CA GLU A 59 -2.39 -2.71 14.28
C GLU A 59 -2.58 -3.29 12.86
N ALA A 60 -3.83 -3.46 12.43
CA ALA A 60 -4.14 -4.00 11.11
C ALA A 60 -3.76 -3.04 9.98
N THR A 61 -4.03 -1.75 10.15
CA THR A 61 -3.67 -0.68 9.21
C THR A 61 -2.15 -0.53 9.14
N ALA A 62 -1.46 -0.56 10.28
CA ALA A 62 -0.01 -0.52 10.34
C ALA A 62 0.63 -1.73 9.63
N ALA A 63 0.13 -2.94 9.88
CA ALA A 63 0.59 -4.16 9.21
C ALA A 63 0.35 -4.12 7.69
N CYS A 64 -0.80 -3.58 7.26
CA CYS A 64 -1.11 -3.41 5.85
C CYS A 64 -0.18 -2.43 5.15
N LEU A 65 0.07 -1.26 5.75
CA LEU A 65 1.03 -0.29 5.24
C LEU A 65 2.45 -0.87 5.13
N ALA A 66 2.88 -1.63 6.13
CA ALA A 66 4.16 -2.34 6.09
C ALA A 66 4.23 -3.37 4.95
N SER A 67 3.15 -4.14 4.74
CA SER A 67 3.06 -5.09 3.63
C SER A 67 3.11 -4.40 2.26
N LEU A 68 2.46 -3.25 2.10
CA LEU A 68 2.50 -2.47 0.86
C LEU A 68 3.92 -1.93 0.59
N ALA A 69 4.60 -1.43 1.63
CA ALA A 69 5.98 -0.97 1.52
C ALA A 69 6.94 -2.11 1.11
N GLU A 70 6.78 -3.30 1.69
CA GLU A 70 7.53 -4.49 1.33
C GLU A 70 7.29 -4.90 -0.14
N HIS A 71 6.03 -4.90 -0.60
CA HIS A 71 5.73 -5.17 -2.01
C HIS A 71 6.37 -4.13 -2.94
N GLN A 72 6.35 -2.86 -2.58
CA GLN A 72 6.97 -1.79 -3.36
C GLN A 72 8.49 -1.94 -3.46
N LEU A 73 9.14 -2.36 -2.37
CA LEU A 73 10.57 -2.68 -2.37
C LEU A 73 10.88 -3.84 -3.32
N ARG A 74 10.12 -4.94 -3.23
CA ARG A 74 10.29 -6.11 -4.12
C ARG A 74 10.12 -5.74 -5.59
N LEU A 75 9.11 -4.93 -5.94
CA LEU A 75 8.92 -4.44 -7.30
C LEU A 75 10.14 -3.64 -7.79
N THR A 76 10.68 -2.77 -6.94
CA THR A 76 11.86 -1.97 -7.26
C THR A 76 13.09 -2.85 -7.51
N GLU A 77 13.30 -3.85 -6.67
CA GLU A 77 14.39 -4.81 -6.82
C GLU A 77 14.25 -5.67 -8.07
N SER A 78 13.05 -6.21 -8.35
CA SER A 78 12.78 -7.00 -9.55
C SER A 78 12.98 -6.20 -10.84
N LEU A 79 12.54 -4.94 -10.87
CA LEU A 79 12.79 -4.04 -12.02
C LEU A 79 14.27 -3.73 -12.21
N ARG A 80 15.02 -3.57 -11.12
CA ARG A 80 16.47 -3.37 -11.18
C ARG A 80 17.17 -4.62 -11.70
N TRP A 81 16.80 -5.78 -11.17
CA TRP A 81 17.36 -7.06 -11.59
C TRP A 81 17.05 -7.37 -13.04
N GLY A 82 15.77 -7.26 -13.46
CA GLY A 82 15.36 -7.50 -14.85
C GLY A 82 16.11 -6.62 -15.84
N ARG A 83 16.37 -5.35 -15.51
CA ARG A 83 17.19 -4.45 -16.34
C ARG A 83 18.66 -4.86 -16.39
N ALA A 84 19.23 -5.31 -15.27
CA ALA A 84 20.61 -5.79 -15.22
C ALA A 84 20.79 -7.04 -16.09
N VAL A 85 19.91 -8.03 -15.92
CA VAL A 85 19.93 -9.27 -16.73
C VAL A 85 19.73 -8.94 -18.21
N LEU A 86 18.77 -8.07 -18.55
CA LEU A 86 18.55 -7.66 -19.95
C LEU A 86 19.82 -7.06 -20.61
N ALA A 87 20.64 -6.35 -19.85
CA ALA A 87 21.88 -5.76 -20.36
C ALA A 87 22.92 -6.82 -20.75
N GLU A 88 22.84 -8.01 -20.15
CA GLU A 88 23.76 -9.14 -20.35
C GLU A 88 23.35 -10.05 -21.53
N LEU A 89 22.25 -9.75 -22.21
CA LEU A 89 21.76 -10.55 -23.33
C LEU A 89 22.83 -10.78 -24.42
N PRO A 90 22.87 -11.99 -25.02
CA PRO A 90 23.77 -12.30 -26.12
C PRO A 90 23.71 -11.27 -27.26
N ARG A 91 24.83 -11.14 -27.98
CA ARG A 91 25.01 -10.12 -29.02
C ARG A 91 24.32 -10.42 -30.35
N ASP A 92 23.63 -11.54 -30.47
CA ASP A 92 22.92 -11.87 -31.70
C ASP A 92 21.78 -10.88 -31.97
N VAL A 93 21.62 -10.52 -33.24
CA VAL A 93 20.75 -9.41 -33.64
C VAL A 93 19.29 -9.67 -33.25
N SER A 94 18.83 -10.92 -33.40
CA SER A 94 17.47 -11.32 -33.09
C SER A 94 17.16 -11.22 -31.60
N THR A 95 18.03 -11.73 -30.73
CA THR A 95 17.86 -11.63 -29.27
C THR A 95 18.00 -10.20 -28.79
N ARG A 96 18.87 -9.38 -29.39
CA ARG A 96 18.94 -7.94 -29.06
C ARG A 96 17.65 -7.19 -29.43
N ALA A 97 17.04 -7.51 -30.57
CA ALA A 97 15.77 -6.92 -30.97
C ALA A 97 14.61 -7.36 -30.07
N ALA A 98 14.56 -8.65 -29.71
CA ALA A 98 13.62 -9.19 -28.74
C ALA A 98 13.81 -8.54 -27.36
N GLY A 99 15.06 -8.46 -26.90
CA GLY A 99 15.45 -7.81 -25.65
C GLY A 99 15.07 -6.33 -25.61
N ALA A 100 15.20 -5.60 -26.73
CA ALA A 100 14.74 -4.21 -26.80
C ALA A 100 13.22 -4.10 -26.60
N THR A 101 12.45 -5.06 -27.12
CA THR A 101 11.00 -5.12 -26.92
C THR A 101 10.67 -5.38 -25.44
N VAL A 102 11.34 -6.33 -24.80
CA VAL A 102 11.17 -6.61 -23.37
C VAL A 102 11.60 -5.41 -22.51
N GLY A 103 12.70 -4.75 -22.87
CA GLY A 103 13.20 -3.55 -22.21
C GLY A 103 12.20 -2.39 -22.23
N ALA A 104 11.50 -2.20 -23.35
CA ALA A 104 10.43 -1.21 -23.43
C ALA A 104 9.28 -1.52 -22.45
N ARG A 105 8.96 -2.80 -22.24
CA ARG A 105 7.92 -3.22 -21.28
C ARG A 105 8.38 -3.12 -19.82
N LEU A 106 9.66 -3.34 -19.55
CA LEU A 106 10.24 -3.03 -18.24
C LEU A 106 10.24 -1.54 -17.94
N ALA A 107 10.41 -0.69 -18.96
CA ALA A 107 10.27 0.76 -18.81
C ALA A 107 8.82 1.17 -18.48
N ASP A 108 7.85 0.60 -19.19
CA ASP A 108 6.42 0.82 -18.88
C ASP A 108 6.06 0.33 -17.46
N ALA A 109 6.56 -0.84 -17.05
CA ALA A 109 6.39 -1.35 -15.70
C ALA A 109 7.08 -0.47 -14.63
N THR A 110 8.19 0.19 -15.00
CA THR A 110 8.82 1.20 -14.14
C THR A 110 7.90 2.41 -13.96
N ALA A 111 7.22 2.87 -15.02
CA ALA A 111 6.26 3.97 -14.93
C ALA A 111 5.08 3.63 -14.00
N VAL A 112 4.56 2.39 -14.04
CA VAL A 112 3.53 1.94 -13.08
C VAL A 112 4.07 1.97 -11.64
N ARG A 113 5.29 1.47 -11.42
CA ARG A 113 5.94 1.50 -10.10
C ARG A 113 6.14 2.94 -9.60
N ASP A 114 6.51 3.85 -10.48
CA ASP A 114 6.68 5.27 -10.15
C ASP A 114 5.34 5.92 -9.78
N ALA A 115 4.28 5.65 -10.53
CA ALA A 115 2.93 6.13 -10.20
C ALA A 115 2.42 5.54 -8.87
N LEU A 116 2.73 4.27 -8.56
CA LEU A 116 2.48 3.69 -7.23
C LEU A 116 3.24 4.43 -6.12
N ASN A 117 4.49 4.85 -6.36
CA ASN A 117 5.25 5.64 -5.39
C ASN A 117 4.60 6.99 -5.14
N GLU A 118 4.15 7.67 -6.19
CA GLU A 118 3.49 8.98 -6.07
C GLU A 118 2.16 8.86 -5.32
N LEU A 119 1.37 7.82 -5.59
CA LEU A 119 0.13 7.56 -4.85
C LEU A 119 0.41 7.22 -3.38
N ASN A 120 1.39 6.35 -3.10
CA ASN A 120 1.79 6.04 -1.73
C ASN A 120 2.27 7.30 -1.00
N ARG A 121 3.07 8.14 -1.66
CA ARG A 121 3.55 9.42 -1.13
C ARG A 121 2.38 10.33 -0.76
N ALA A 122 1.42 10.52 -1.67
CA ALA A 122 0.22 11.32 -1.41
C ALA A 122 -0.60 10.76 -0.22
N ILE A 123 -0.74 9.44 -0.11
CA ILE A 123 -1.41 8.81 1.04
C ILE A 123 -0.69 9.11 2.36
N TYR A 124 0.65 9.02 2.39
CA TYR A 124 1.42 9.29 3.60
C TYR A 124 1.46 10.77 3.98
N GLU A 125 1.63 11.66 3.00
CA GLU A 125 1.71 13.11 3.21
C GLU A 125 0.39 13.67 3.78
N HIS A 126 -0.75 13.10 3.36
CA HIS A 126 -2.07 13.56 3.75
C HIS A 126 -2.81 12.60 4.69
N LEU A 127 -2.12 11.63 5.29
CA LEU A 127 -2.74 10.57 6.10
C LEU A 127 -3.68 11.09 7.19
N GLU A 128 -3.29 12.18 7.86
CA GLU A 128 -4.10 12.81 8.91
C GLU A 128 -5.33 13.53 8.35
N ALA A 129 -5.24 14.11 7.14
CA ALA A 129 -6.32 14.85 6.48
C ALA A 129 -7.32 13.91 5.79
N ILE A 130 -6.82 12.82 5.23
CA ILE A 130 -7.57 11.78 4.54
C ILE A 130 -8.31 10.88 5.56
N GLY A 131 -7.69 10.64 6.72
CA GLY A 131 -8.22 9.76 7.75
C GLY A 131 -7.83 8.30 7.55
N PHE A 132 -7.58 7.60 8.66
CA PHE A 132 -7.07 6.22 8.67
C PHE A 132 -8.03 5.21 8.04
N GLU A 133 -9.34 5.49 7.98
CA GLU A 133 -10.32 4.63 7.33
C GLU A 133 -10.04 4.44 5.83
N ILE A 134 -9.44 5.44 5.18
CA ILE A 134 -9.07 5.37 3.77
C ILE A 134 -7.91 4.39 3.52
N VAL A 135 -7.10 4.15 4.54
CA VAL A 135 -5.92 3.28 4.48
C VAL A 135 -6.15 1.96 5.22
N SER A 136 -7.40 1.72 5.65
CA SER A 136 -7.81 0.44 6.24
C SER A 136 -7.58 -0.71 5.26
N PRO A 137 -7.21 -1.92 5.73
CA PRO A 137 -7.08 -3.11 4.89
C PRO A 137 -8.34 -3.44 4.06
N GLN A 138 -9.51 -2.96 4.51
CA GLN A 138 -10.80 -3.16 3.86
C GLN A 138 -11.15 -2.07 2.85
N SER A 139 -10.32 -1.03 2.74
CA SER A 139 -10.63 0.10 1.88
C SER A 139 -10.50 -0.28 0.39
N PRO A 140 -11.34 0.29 -0.49
CA PRO A 140 -11.22 0.09 -1.93
C PRO A 140 -9.84 0.47 -2.46
N LEU A 141 -9.24 1.54 -1.92
CA LEU A 141 -7.92 2.03 -2.30
C LEU A 141 -6.84 1.00 -1.99
N VAL A 142 -6.84 0.42 -0.79
CA VAL A 142 -5.87 -0.61 -0.41
C VAL A 142 -6.06 -1.88 -1.24
N ALA A 143 -7.30 -2.31 -1.46
CA ALA A 143 -7.59 -3.47 -2.29
C ALA A 143 -7.11 -3.28 -3.74
N MET A 144 -7.28 -2.06 -4.29
CA MET A 144 -6.73 -1.68 -5.59
C MET A 144 -5.21 -1.72 -5.59
N LEU A 145 -4.54 -1.10 -4.60
CA LEU A 145 -3.08 -1.14 -4.48
C LEU A 145 -2.56 -2.57 -4.44
N GLN A 146 -3.12 -3.43 -3.60
CA GLN A 146 -2.74 -4.84 -3.51
C GLN A 146 -2.90 -5.57 -4.85
N ALA A 147 -4.02 -5.35 -5.54
CA ALA A 147 -4.27 -5.94 -6.84
C ALA A 147 -3.29 -5.45 -7.91
N VAL A 148 -2.96 -4.15 -7.92
CA VAL A 148 -1.93 -3.59 -8.80
C VAL A 148 -0.57 -4.21 -8.51
N HIS A 149 -0.16 -4.31 -7.24
CA HIS A 149 1.12 -4.93 -6.87
C HIS A 149 1.18 -6.39 -7.32
N GLY A 150 0.12 -7.17 -7.08
CA GLY A 150 0.05 -8.57 -7.49
C GLY A 150 0.09 -8.75 -9.01
N TRP A 151 -0.65 -7.93 -9.76
CA TRP A 151 -0.63 -7.96 -11.21
C TRP A 151 0.74 -7.56 -11.77
N LEU A 152 1.31 -6.45 -11.30
CA LEU A 152 2.61 -5.97 -11.75
C LEU A 152 3.73 -6.96 -11.41
N TRP A 153 3.68 -7.59 -10.23
CA TRP A 153 4.59 -8.66 -9.85
C TRP A 153 4.54 -9.83 -10.83
N THR A 154 3.33 -10.26 -11.22
CA THR A 154 3.14 -11.33 -12.19
C THR A 154 3.71 -10.95 -13.55
N VAL A 155 3.42 -9.75 -14.04
CA VAL A 155 3.98 -9.24 -15.30
C VAL A 155 5.52 -9.22 -15.26
N LEU A 156 6.11 -8.71 -14.19
CA LEU A 156 7.56 -8.64 -14.04
C LEU A 156 8.20 -10.02 -13.99
N TYR A 157 7.61 -10.94 -13.23
CA TYR A 157 8.07 -12.32 -13.16
C TYR A 157 8.12 -12.96 -14.56
N GLU A 158 7.06 -12.77 -15.35
CA GLU A 158 6.98 -13.32 -16.70
C GLU A 158 7.94 -12.65 -17.69
N LEU A 159 8.09 -11.32 -17.63
CA LEU A 159 9.08 -10.60 -18.46
C LEU A 159 10.50 -11.07 -18.14
N VAL A 160 10.79 -11.27 -16.86
CA VAL A 160 12.10 -11.72 -16.40
C VAL A 160 12.37 -13.17 -16.78
N ALA A 161 11.37 -14.06 -16.68
CA ALA A 161 11.47 -15.43 -17.20
C ALA A 161 11.76 -15.44 -18.70
N LEU A 162 11.10 -14.58 -19.48
CA LEU A 162 11.36 -14.43 -20.90
C LEU A 162 12.79 -13.93 -21.19
N ILE A 163 13.34 -13.04 -20.36
CA ILE A 163 14.75 -12.60 -20.50
C ILE A 163 15.70 -13.77 -20.30
N ASP A 164 15.43 -14.66 -19.34
CA ASP A 164 16.22 -15.87 -19.12
C ASP A 164 16.10 -16.86 -20.29
N GLU A 165 14.89 -17.07 -20.83
CA GLU A 165 14.69 -17.87 -22.03
C GLU A 165 15.44 -17.28 -23.25
N LEU A 166 15.45 -15.95 -23.39
CA LEU A 166 16.23 -15.25 -24.42
C LEU A 166 17.74 -15.44 -24.23
N HIS A 167 18.26 -15.45 -23.00
CA HIS A 167 19.68 -15.78 -22.74
C HIS A 167 20.04 -17.18 -23.20
N ARG A 168 19.12 -18.13 -23.00
CA ARG A 168 19.27 -19.53 -23.41
C ARG A 168 19.01 -19.77 -24.89
N LEU A 169 18.54 -18.76 -25.64
CA LEU A 169 18.09 -18.87 -27.03
C LEU A 169 16.90 -19.85 -27.19
N GLU A 170 16.08 -19.97 -26.15
CA GLU A 170 14.96 -20.91 -26.03
C GLU A 170 13.61 -20.18 -25.83
N ALA A 171 13.53 -18.89 -26.21
CA ALA A 171 12.34 -18.07 -26.01
C ALA A 171 11.10 -18.65 -26.68
N ASP A 172 10.11 -19.02 -25.86
CA ASP A 172 8.80 -19.46 -26.31
C ASP A 172 7.78 -18.32 -26.17
N TRP A 173 7.64 -17.58 -27.26
CA TRP A 173 6.68 -16.48 -27.34
C TRP A 173 5.24 -16.94 -27.13
N THR A 174 4.86 -18.15 -27.54
CA THR A 174 3.48 -18.62 -27.41
C THR A 174 3.17 -18.88 -25.93
N ALA A 175 4.06 -19.61 -25.25
CA ALA A 175 3.91 -19.88 -23.83
C ALA A 175 3.94 -18.59 -22.99
N PHE A 176 4.79 -17.62 -23.35
CA PHE A 176 4.81 -16.31 -22.71
C PHE A 176 3.48 -15.55 -22.87
N ARG A 177 2.90 -15.54 -24.07
CA ARG A 177 1.59 -14.89 -24.33
C ARG A 177 0.47 -15.52 -23.52
N GLU A 178 0.47 -16.84 -23.40
CA GLU A 178 -0.50 -17.54 -22.54
C GLU A 178 -0.34 -17.17 -21.06
N ARG A 179 0.91 -17.08 -20.56
CA ARG A 179 1.21 -16.64 -19.20
C ARG A 179 0.71 -15.21 -18.95
N LEU A 180 0.99 -14.27 -19.86
CA LEU A 180 0.48 -12.90 -19.78
C LEU A 180 -1.06 -12.82 -19.85
N ASN A 181 -1.70 -13.63 -20.71
CA ASN A 181 -3.15 -13.66 -20.80
C ASN A 181 -3.80 -14.17 -19.50
N ARG A 182 -3.17 -15.11 -18.79
CA ARG A 182 -3.60 -15.50 -17.43
C ARG A 182 -3.42 -14.36 -16.43
N ALA A 183 -2.35 -13.58 -16.55
CA ALA A 183 -2.11 -12.42 -15.69
C ALA A 183 -3.19 -11.35 -15.83
N LYS A 184 -3.80 -11.17 -17.02
CA LYS A 184 -4.90 -10.21 -17.25
C LYS A 184 -6.11 -10.44 -16.32
N ALA A 185 -6.34 -11.66 -15.85
CA ALA A 185 -7.44 -11.95 -14.91
C ALA A 185 -7.31 -11.21 -13.57
N TRP A 186 -6.11 -10.75 -13.22
CA TRP A 186 -5.80 -10.04 -11.98
C TRP A 186 -5.80 -8.52 -12.14
N LEU A 187 -6.06 -8.01 -13.35
CA LEU A 187 -6.04 -6.59 -13.63
C LEU A 187 -7.19 -5.88 -12.91
N PRO A 188 -6.92 -4.82 -12.12
CA PRO A 188 -7.92 -4.29 -11.19
C PRO A 188 -8.90 -3.26 -11.79
N ARG A 189 -9.26 -3.40 -13.09
CA ARG A 189 -10.13 -2.44 -13.80
C ARG A 189 -11.48 -2.20 -13.12
N ALA A 190 -12.08 -3.24 -12.56
CA ALA A 190 -13.39 -3.16 -11.91
C ALA A 190 -13.40 -2.28 -10.65
N ARG A 191 -12.23 -1.93 -10.10
CA ARG A 191 -12.08 -1.16 -8.87
C ARG A 191 -11.85 0.34 -9.10
N VAL A 192 -11.66 0.78 -10.35
CA VAL A 192 -11.30 2.19 -10.64
C VAL A 192 -12.40 3.14 -10.17
N ASP A 193 -13.64 2.87 -10.54
CA ASP A 193 -14.78 3.72 -10.15
C ASP A 193 -15.03 3.65 -8.63
N GLU A 194 -14.90 2.46 -8.04
CA GLU A 194 -15.00 2.25 -6.58
C GLU A 194 -13.99 3.11 -5.80
N VAL A 195 -12.73 3.16 -6.27
CA VAL A 195 -11.69 3.99 -5.65
C VAL A 195 -11.93 5.48 -5.86
N ARG A 196 -12.43 5.88 -7.03
CA ARG A 196 -12.77 7.30 -7.29
C ARG A 196 -13.89 7.80 -6.39
N ASP A 197 -14.97 7.02 -6.28
CA ASP A 197 -16.07 7.31 -5.38
C ASP A 197 -15.57 7.38 -3.94
N PHE A 198 -14.65 6.50 -3.56
CA PHE A 198 -14.05 6.50 -2.24
C PHE A 198 -13.15 7.72 -1.96
N ILE A 199 -12.27 8.11 -2.90
CA ILE A 199 -11.44 9.32 -2.78
C ILE A 199 -12.33 10.57 -2.73
N ALA A 200 -13.47 10.57 -3.41
CA ALA A 200 -14.42 11.69 -3.39
C ALA A 200 -14.99 11.98 -1.98
N LEU A 201 -15.02 10.98 -1.09
CA LEU A 201 -15.43 11.11 0.31
C LEU A 201 -14.41 11.87 1.17
N CYS A 202 -13.20 12.12 0.67
CA CYS A 202 -12.22 12.94 1.37
C CYS A 202 -12.70 14.41 1.41
N ASP A 203 -12.94 14.92 2.62
CA ASP A 203 -13.42 16.29 2.86
C ASP A 203 -12.35 17.35 2.60
N ASP A 204 -11.07 17.01 2.78
CA ASP A 204 -9.95 17.92 2.53
C ASP A 204 -9.70 18.06 1.02
N LEU A 205 -10.06 19.23 0.47
CA LEU A 205 -9.98 19.47 -0.96
C LEU A 205 -8.54 19.38 -1.52
N PRO A 206 -7.50 19.96 -0.89
CA PRO A 206 -6.11 19.79 -1.34
C PRO A 206 -5.67 18.33 -1.39
N ALA A 207 -5.85 17.57 -0.30
CA ALA A 207 -5.50 16.15 -0.25
C ALA A 207 -6.25 15.34 -1.30
N ARG A 208 -7.56 15.60 -1.46
CA ARG A 208 -8.39 14.94 -2.48
C ARG A 208 -7.90 15.22 -3.90
N MET A 209 -7.47 16.44 -4.21
CA MET A 209 -6.96 16.79 -5.54
C MET A 209 -5.64 16.07 -5.83
N GLU A 210 -4.72 16.03 -4.87
CA GLU A 210 -3.44 15.34 -5.02
C GLU A 210 -3.61 13.83 -5.14
N LEU A 211 -4.47 13.22 -4.29
CA LEU A 211 -4.81 11.79 -4.40
C LEU A 211 -5.42 11.44 -5.75
N ASN A 212 -6.38 12.23 -6.24
CA ASN A 212 -6.99 11.98 -7.55
C ASN A 212 -5.96 12.10 -8.67
N GLY A 213 -5.10 13.11 -8.63
CA GLY A 213 -4.02 13.28 -9.61
C GLY A 213 -3.09 12.07 -9.64
N ALA A 214 -2.58 11.64 -8.48
CA ALA A 214 -1.70 10.48 -8.37
C ALA A 214 -2.42 9.17 -8.78
N PHE A 215 -3.70 9.03 -8.45
CA PHE A 215 -4.50 7.87 -8.84
C PHE A 215 -4.75 7.84 -10.36
N ASP A 216 -5.05 8.96 -11.00
CA ASP A 216 -5.22 9.05 -12.44
C ASP A 216 -3.91 8.75 -13.19
N GLU A 217 -2.77 9.20 -12.67
CA GLU A 217 -1.45 8.82 -13.20
C GLU A 217 -1.21 7.31 -13.12
N LEU A 218 -1.59 6.68 -12.00
CA LEU A 218 -1.51 5.22 -11.85
C LEU A 218 -2.40 4.51 -12.86
N VAL A 219 -3.67 4.91 -12.97
CA VAL A 219 -4.60 4.31 -13.94
C VAL A 219 -4.10 4.48 -15.37
N PHE A 220 -3.55 5.65 -15.71
CA PHE A 220 -2.96 5.89 -17.01
C PHE A 220 -1.77 4.96 -17.28
N ALA A 221 -0.83 4.85 -16.34
CA ALA A 221 0.34 3.97 -16.48
C ALA A 221 -0.06 2.50 -16.63
N LEU A 222 -1.07 2.05 -15.88
CA LEU A 222 -1.62 0.69 -15.97
C LEU A 222 -2.21 0.42 -17.36
N CYS A 223 -3.08 1.31 -17.84
CA CYS A 223 -3.68 1.21 -19.17
C CYS A 223 -2.61 1.20 -20.27
N LEU A 224 -1.58 2.05 -20.13
CA LEU A 224 -0.48 2.12 -21.08
C LEU A 224 0.27 0.79 -21.11
N LEU A 225 0.72 0.28 -19.94
CA LEU A 225 1.45 -1.00 -19.86
C LEU A 225 0.61 -2.14 -20.43
N GLU A 226 -0.66 -2.25 -20.04
CA GLU A 226 -1.55 -3.30 -20.52
C GLU A 226 -1.74 -3.25 -22.04
N GLY A 227 -2.11 -2.09 -22.60
CA GLY A 227 -2.30 -1.93 -24.04
C GLY A 227 -1.01 -2.21 -24.82
N ASN A 228 0.14 -1.88 -24.22
CA ASN A 228 1.46 -2.15 -24.77
C ASN A 228 1.86 -3.63 -24.72
N LEU A 229 1.47 -4.35 -23.67
CA LEU A 229 1.62 -5.81 -23.59
C LEU A 229 0.71 -6.49 -24.61
N GLU A 230 -0.53 -6.03 -24.77
CA GLU A 230 -1.47 -6.56 -25.74
C GLU A 230 -1.08 -6.26 -27.19
N HIS A 231 -0.58 -5.07 -27.50
CA HIS A 231 -0.17 -4.77 -28.87
C HIS A 231 1.03 -5.61 -29.34
N ARG A 232 1.94 -5.96 -28.41
CA ARG A 232 3.18 -6.69 -28.75
C ARG A 232 3.09 -8.19 -28.52
N PHE A 233 2.30 -8.62 -27.55
CA PHE A 233 2.18 -10.01 -27.11
C PHE A 233 0.72 -10.49 -27.05
N GLY A 234 -0.26 -9.65 -27.33
CA GLY A 234 -1.67 -10.05 -27.48
C GLY A 234 -1.93 -10.72 -28.81
#